data_AF-A0A1I4Q3M2-F1
#
_entry.id   AF-A0A1I4Q3M2-F1
#
_cell.length_a   1.000
_cell.length_b   1.000
_cell.length_c   1.000
_cell.angle_alpha   90.00
_cell.angle_beta   90.00
_cell.angle_gamma   90.00
#
_symmetry.space_group_name_H-M   'P 1'
#
loop_
_entity.id
_entity.type
_entity.pdbx_description
1 polymer ?
#
loop_
_entity_poly.entity_id
_entity_poly.type
_entity_poly.pdbx_seq_one_letter_code
_entity_poly.pdbx_strand_id
1 'polypeptide(L)'
;MSGLASSDPISYPLDLETYDNLRDPLVSIPRILVLVLVPPNVNEWLSQSHRELVMSHCAYWLSLKGAAESSNTTTQTVHLPKNNVFNPAALQVMMSNTSNGLDLS
;
A
#
# COMPACT_ATOMS: atom_id res chain seq x y z
N MET A 1 -5.72 -7.69 -18.34
CA MET A 1 -4.86 -7.40 -17.17
C MET A 1 -4.73 -5.90 -17.04
N SER A 2 -5.07 -5.31 -15.89
CA SER A 2 -4.73 -3.90 -15.64
C SER A 2 -3.19 -3.79 -15.59
N GLY A 3 -2.62 -2.80 -16.29
CA GLY A 3 -1.15 -2.68 -16.42
C GLY A 3 -0.42 -2.58 -15.08
N LEU A 4 -1.10 -2.03 -14.05
CA LEU A 4 -0.61 -1.89 -12.68
C LEU A 4 -0.23 -3.20 -11.99
N ALA A 5 -0.96 -4.29 -12.25
CA ALA A 5 -0.69 -5.57 -11.59
C ALA A 5 0.58 -6.25 -12.11
N SER A 6 1.11 -5.82 -13.26
CA SER A 6 2.24 -6.46 -13.92
C SER A 6 3.59 -5.79 -13.60
N SER A 7 3.62 -4.54 -13.12
CA SER A 7 4.88 -3.81 -12.84
C SER A 7 5.42 -4.11 -11.42
N ASP A 8 6.73 -3.96 -11.23
CA ASP A 8 7.37 -3.91 -9.91
C ASP A 8 8.47 -2.83 -9.94
N PRO A 9 8.36 -1.75 -9.14
CA PRO A 9 7.28 -1.45 -8.22
C PRO A 9 5.92 -1.15 -8.91
N ILE A 10 4.84 -1.24 -8.14
CA ILE A 10 3.50 -0.82 -8.56
C ILE A 10 3.46 0.72 -8.50
N SER A 11 3.28 1.36 -9.65
CA SER A 11 3.19 2.82 -9.75
C SER A 11 1.75 3.28 -9.59
N TYR A 12 1.44 3.96 -8.49
CA TYR A 12 0.08 4.42 -8.18
C TYR A 12 0.03 5.96 -8.13
N PRO A 13 -0.80 6.62 -8.96
CA PRO A 13 -1.04 8.05 -8.86
C PRO A 13 -1.91 8.34 -7.62
N LEU A 14 -1.31 8.94 -6.60
CA LEU A 14 -1.98 9.36 -5.37
C LEU A 14 -2.31 10.85 -5.45
N ASP A 15 -3.52 11.25 -5.08
CA ASP A 15 -3.88 12.67 -5.01
C ASP A 15 -2.98 13.41 -4.00
N LEU A 16 -2.71 14.68 -4.29
CA LEU A 16 -1.72 15.46 -3.55
C LEU A 16 -2.12 15.66 -2.08
N GLU A 17 -3.42 15.84 -1.79
CA GLU A 17 -3.92 15.98 -0.42
C GLU A 17 -3.63 14.71 0.41
N THR A 18 -3.92 13.53 -0.14
CA THR A 18 -3.63 12.27 0.54
C THR A 18 -2.13 12.03 0.66
N TYR A 19 -1.34 12.36 -0.36
CA TYR A 19 0.12 12.29 -0.31
C TYR A 19 0.70 13.16 0.82
N ASP A 20 0.29 14.43 0.89
CA ASP A 20 0.75 15.37 1.91
C ASP A 20 0.34 14.94 3.33
N ASN A 21 -0.88 14.42 3.47
CA ASN A 21 -1.35 13.84 4.73
C ASN A 21 -0.54 12.62 5.18
N LEU A 22 -0.12 11.75 4.26
CA LEU A 22 0.61 10.53 4.60
C LEU A 22 2.11 10.78 4.83
N ARG A 23 2.69 11.85 4.26
CA ARG A 23 4.11 12.16 4.41
C ARG A 23 4.49 12.93 5.67
N ASP A 24 3.52 13.53 6.35
CA ASP A 24 3.76 14.42 7.50
C ASP A 24 4.70 13.75 8.54
N PRO A 25 5.92 14.29 8.77
CA PRO A 25 6.89 13.68 9.65
C PRO A 25 6.53 13.86 11.14
N LEU A 26 5.65 14.80 11.48
CA LEU A 26 5.33 15.17 12.86
C LEU A 26 4.20 14.33 13.47
N VAL A 27 3.70 13.34 12.72
CA VAL A 27 2.60 12.48 13.16
C VAL A 27 3.09 11.51 14.22
N SER A 28 2.43 11.52 15.38
CA SER A 28 2.73 10.59 16.47
C SER A 28 2.20 9.19 16.20
N ILE A 29 1.15 9.07 15.39
CA ILE A 29 0.58 7.79 14.94
C ILE A 29 1.04 7.56 13.49
N PRO A 30 1.80 6.48 13.22
CA PRO A 30 2.21 6.14 11.86
C PRO A 30 1.01 5.96 10.94
N ARG A 31 1.11 6.50 9.72
CA ARG A 31 0.11 6.34 8.65
C ARG A 31 0.76 5.56 7.51
N ILE A 32 0.04 4.60 6.96
CA ILE A 32 0.50 3.80 5.81
C ILE A 32 -0.52 3.89 4.68
N LEU A 33 -0.03 3.89 3.45
CA LEU A 33 -0.83 3.63 2.27
C LEU A 33 -0.97 2.11 2.12
N VAL A 34 -2.20 1.62 1.94
CA VAL A 34 -2.46 0.23 1.54
C VAL A 34 -3.17 0.24 0.19
N LEU A 35 -2.55 -0.39 -0.81
CA LEU A 35 -3.11 -0.55 -2.15
C LEU A 35 -3.53 -2.00 -2.36
N VAL A 36 -4.83 -2.22 -2.54
CA VAL A 36 -5.38 -3.54 -2.90
C VAL A 36 -5.50 -3.63 -4.41
N LEU A 37 -4.76 -4.56 -5.01
CA LEU A 37 -4.96 -4.89 -6.42
C LEU A 37 -6.09 -5.89 -6.53
N VAL A 38 -7.00 -5.64 -7.48
CA VAL A 38 -8.14 -6.51 -7.76
C VAL A 38 -8.30 -6.70 -9.28
N PRO A 39 -8.85 -7.83 -9.73
CA PRO A 39 -9.18 -8.01 -11.14
C PRO A 39 -10.19 -6.96 -11.61
N PRO A 40 -10.19 -6.58 -12.91
CA PRO A 40 -11.16 -5.63 -13.45
C PRO A 40 -12.62 -6.12 -13.31
N ASN A 41 -12.82 -7.43 -13.35
CA ASN A 41 -14.12 -8.06 -13.21
C ASN A 41 -14.34 -8.50 -11.76
N VAL A 42 -15.39 -7.99 -11.12
CA VAL A 42 -15.72 -8.32 -9.72
C VAL A 42 -15.94 -9.82 -9.49
N ASN A 43 -16.43 -10.54 -10.50
CA ASN A 43 -16.65 -11.98 -10.42
C ASN A 43 -15.34 -12.78 -10.34
N GLU A 44 -14.20 -12.16 -10.68
CA GLU A 44 -12.87 -12.78 -10.62
C GLU A 44 -12.15 -12.46 -9.29
N TRP A 45 -12.75 -11.63 -8.42
CA TRP A 45 -12.12 -11.26 -7.14
C TRP A 45 -12.00 -12.42 -6.18
N LEU A 46 -12.98 -13.32 -6.20
CA LEU A 46 -13.09 -14.43 -5.27
C LEU A 46 -13.51 -15.70 -6.03
N SER A 47 -12.73 -16.76 -5.88
CA SER A 47 -13.06 -18.09 -6.35
C SER A 47 -13.25 -19.01 -5.16
N GLN A 48 -14.37 -19.73 -5.14
CA GLN A 48 -14.69 -20.70 -4.09
C GLN A 48 -14.87 -22.08 -4.71
N SER A 49 -14.23 -23.08 -4.11
CA SER A 49 -14.42 -24.48 -4.44
C SER A 49 -14.53 -25.32 -3.17
N HIS A 50 -14.82 -26.61 -3.31
CA HIS A 50 -14.79 -27.55 -2.19
C HIS A 50 -13.40 -27.71 -1.55
N ARG A 51 -12.33 -27.26 -2.21
CA ARG A 51 -10.96 -27.37 -1.72
C ARG A 51 -10.46 -26.09 -1.05
N GLU A 52 -10.86 -24.95 -1.58
CA GLU A 52 -10.25 -23.67 -1.21
C GLU A 52 -11.16 -22.48 -1.49
N LEU A 53 -10.86 -21.41 -0.77
CA LEU A 53 -11.32 -20.06 -1.01
C LEU A 53 -10.11 -19.24 -1.43
N VAL A 54 -10.10 -18.72 -2.65
CA VAL A 54 -8.99 -17.95 -3.22
C VAL A 54 -9.46 -16.53 -3.50
N MET A 55 -8.77 -15.56 -2.90
CA MET A 55 -8.90 -14.15 -3.25
C MET A 55 -7.81 -13.78 -4.25
N SER A 56 -8.19 -13.17 -5.37
CA SER A 56 -7.27 -12.81 -6.44
C SER A 56 -6.41 -11.59 -6.07
N HIS A 57 -5.12 -11.68 -6.41
CA HIS A 57 -4.09 -10.66 -6.13
C HIS A 57 -3.83 -10.40 -4.62
N CYS A 58 -3.13 -9.31 -4.30
CA CYS A 58 -2.66 -9.01 -2.95
C CYS A 58 -2.83 -7.51 -2.65
N ALA A 59 -2.85 -7.19 -1.36
CA ALA A 59 -2.66 -5.85 -0.86
C ALA A 59 -1.18 -5.57 -0.65
N TYR A 60 -0.74 -4.34 -0.92
CA TYR A 60 0.63 -3.88 -0.76
C TYR A 60 0.64 -2.63 0.10
N TRP A 61 1.72 -2.38 0.84
CA TRP A 61 1.80 -1.24 1.75
C TRP A 61 3.05 -0.38 1.53
N LEU A 62 2.95 0.89 1.87
CA LEU A 62 4.04 1.86 1.82
C LEU A 62 3.87 2.90 2.94
N SER A 63 4.96 3.20 3.64
CA SER A 63 5.05 4.38 4.51
C SER A 63 5.54 5.56 3.71
N LEU A 64 4.84 6.69 3.77
CA LEU A 64 5.28 7.93 3.13
C LEU A 64 5.87 8.92 4.14
N LYS A 65 5.91 8.58 5.43
CA LYS A 65 6.38 9.47 6.50
C LYS A 65 7.80 9.97 6.17
N GLY A 66 7.97 11.29 6.14
CA GLY A 66 9.25 11.92 5.81
C GLY A 66 9.61 11.91 4.32
N ALA A 67 8.72 11.45 3.44
CA ALA A 67 8.90 11.60 2.00
C ALA A 67 8.96 13.07 1.60
N ALA A 68 9.69 13.36 0.52
CA ALA A 68 9.90 14.71 0.02
C ALA A 68 8.57 15.37 -0.39
N GLU A 69 8.52 16.70 -0.32
CA GLU A 69 7.37 17.44 -0.85
C GLU A 69 7.26 17.24 -2.37
N SER A 70 6.02 17.16 -2.86
CA SER A 70 5.75 17.05 -4.29
C SER A 70 5.82 18.44 -4.93
N SER A 71 6.45 18.55 -6.10
CA SER A 71 6.39 19.74 -6.95
C SER A 71 5.14 19.81 -7.83
N ASN A 72 4.32 18.74 -7.83
CA ASN A 72 3.09 18.66 -8.62
C ASN A 72 1.94 19.40 -7.92
N THR A 73 0.90 19.74 -8.69
CA THR A 73 -0.27 20.48 -8.18
C THR A 73 -1.50 19.61 -7.93
N THR A 74 -1.52 18.37 -8.43
CA THR A 74 -2.73 17.51 -8.37
C THR A 74 -2.45 16.11 -7.84
N THR A 75 -1.37 15.48 -8.28
CA THR A 75 -1.10 14.06 -8.02
C THR A 75 0.40 13.83 -7.87
N GLN A 76 0.78 12.98 -6.94
CA GLN A 76 2.12 12.43 -6.81
C GLN A 76 2.07 10.92 -7.05
N THR A 77 2.83 10.43 -8.03
CA THR A 77 2.99 8.99 -8.24
C THR A 77 3.87 8.41 -7.15
N VAL A 78 3.37 7.40 -6.46
CA VAL A 78 4.11 6.61 -5.46
C VAL A 78 4.41 5.22 -6.02
N HIS A 79 5.47 4.60 -5.52
CA HIS A 79 5.98 3.33 -6.01
C HIS A 79 5.98 2.30 -4.88
N LEU A 80 5.07 1.32 -4.94
CA LEU A 80 4.95 0.28 -3.93
C LEU A 80 5.69 -0.98 -4.39
N PRO A 81 6.77 -1.41 -3.71
CA PRO A 81 7.45 -2.66 -4.03
C PRO A 81 6.52 -3.86 -3.85
N LYS A 82 6.52 -4.83 -4.76
CA LYS A 82 5.69 -6.03 -4.61
C LYS A 82 6.06 -6.91 -3.40
N ASN A 83 7.27 -6.76 -2.90
CA ASN A 83 7.70 -7.45 -1.68
C ASN A 83 7.04 -6.89 -0.40
N ASN A 84 6.47 -5.68 -0.44
CA ASN A 84 5.74 -5.09 0.68
C ASN A 84 4.29 -5.58 0.71
N VAL A 85 4.08 -6.89 0.81
CA VAL A 85 2.75 -7.49 0.90
C VAL A 85 2.12 -7.14 2.26
N PHE A 86 0.91 -6.60 2.24
CA PHE A 86 0.14 -6.31 3.45
C PHE A 86 -0.54 -7.59 3.94
N ASN A 87 0.13 -8.27 4.87
CA ASN A 87 -0.30 -9.53 5.48
C ASN A 87 -0.18 -9.48 7.01
N PRO A 88 -0.71 -10.47 7.75
CA PRO A 88 -0.67 -10.45 9.22
C PRO A 88 0.74 -10.35 9.81
N ALA A 89 1.75 -10.98 9.20
CA ALA A 89 3.12 -10.91 9.69
C ALA A 89 3.71 -9.50 9.51
N ALA A 90 3.50 -8.88 8.35
CA ALA A 90 3.91 -7.49 8.11
C ALA A 90 3.22 -6.54 9.10
N LEU A 91 1.92 -6.71 9.35
CA LEU A 91 1.18 -5.91 10.32
C LEU A 91 1.71 -6.07 11.75
N GLN A 92 2.03 -7.30 12.18
CA GLN A 92 2.65 -7.55 13.48
C GLN A 92 4.01 -6.85 13.63
N VAL A 93 4.84 -6.88 12.59
CA VAL A 93 6.13 -6.16 12.56
C VAL A 93 5.89 -4.66 12.67
N MET A 94 4.94 -4.10 11.91
CA MET A 94 4.61 -2.66 12.00
C MET A 94 4.17 -2.27 13.41
N MET A 95 3.28 -3.06 14.01
CA MET A 95 2.77 -2.82 15.36
C MET A 95 3.89 -2.90 16.40
N SER A 96 4.79 -3.89 16.28
CA SER A 96 5.94 -4.02 17.16
C SER A 96 6.90 -2.83 17.02
N ASN A 97 7.24 -2.42 15.80
CA ASN A 97 8.09 -1.25 15.55
C ASN A 97 7.47 0.02 16.13
N THR A 98 6.19 0.24 15.86
CA THR A 98 5.45 1.41 16.40
C THR A 98 5.46 1.42 17.93
N SER A 99 5.24 0.28 18.57
CA SER A 99 5.28 0.19 20.04
C SER A 99 6.66 0.48 20.65
N ASN A 100 7.72 0.27 19.87
CA ASN A 100 9.11 0.55 20.26
C ASN A 100 9.59 1.93 19.81
N GLY A 101 8.71 2.77 19.24
CA GLY A 101 9.08 4.11 18.73
C GLY A 101 9.93 4.09 17.46
N LEU A 102 9.94 2.97 16.73
CA LEU A 102 10.61 2.83 15.45
C LEU A 102 9.69 3.23 14.30
N ASP A 103 10.23 3.93 13.31
CA ASP A 103 9.51 4.25 12.08
C ASP A 103 9.31 3.01 11.20
N LEU A 104 8.31 3.09 10.32
CA LEU A 104 8.01 2.08 9.31
C LEU A 104 8.82 2.41 8.05
N SER A 105 9.91 1.66 7.82
CA SER A 105 10.76 1.74 6.61
C SER A 105 10.28 0.79 5.53
#